data_AF-A0A1J3ZUK2-F1
#
_entry.id   AF-A0A1J3ZUK2-F1
#
_cell.length_a   1.000
_cell.length_b   1.000
_cell.length_c   1.000
_cell.angle_alpha   90.00
_cell.angle_beta   90.00
_cell.angle_gamma   90.00
#
_symmetry.space_group_name_H-M   'P 1'
#
loop_
_entity.id
_entity.type
_entity.pdbx_description
1 polymer ?
#
loop_
_entity_poly.entity_id
_entity_poly.type
_entity_poly.pdbx_seq_one_letter_code
_entity_poly.pdbx_strand_id
1 'polypeptide(L)'
;MLGKYWIHLMIATVIISLISVKGFPLALGALYLPLLFKIVQLQLNLSKGLVDDVSAHTFIKSNQSGVIISVICCLAITGILIYTLNDFYSRLTGILGFLVQISPITIVISAILFILLAIAIVQATKTKYKHS
;
A
#
# COMPACT_ATOMS: atom_id res chain seq x y z
N MET A 1 7.00 14.67 7.96
CA MET A 1 7.17 13.91 9.22
C MET A 1 6.73 12.46 9.10
N LEU A 2 5.57 12.15 8.47
CA LEU A 2 5.10 10.78 8.27
C LEU A 2 6.09 9.88 7.52
N GLY A 3 6.81 10.42 6.54
CA GLY A 3 7.81 9.67 5.76
C GLY A 3 8.99 9.11 6.57
N LYS A 4 9.20 9.49 7.84
CA LYS A 4 10.21 8.84 8.70
C LYS A 4 9.73 7.50 9.24
N TYR A 5 8.42 7.35 9.44
CA TYR A 5 7.80 6.18 10.08
C TYR A 5 7.09 5.26 9.08
N TRP A 6 7.34 5.42 7.77
CA TRP A 6 6.66 4.64 6.73
C TRP A 6 6.81 3.11 6.91
N ILE A 7 7.95 2.63 7.41
CA ILE A 7 8.16 1.20 7.71
C ILE A 7 7.25 0.73 8.86
N HIS A 8 7.15 1.53 9.93
CA HIS A 8 6.30 1.21 11.08
C HIS A 8 4.83 1.22 10.68
N LEU A 9 4.42 2.19 9.86
CA LEU A 9 3.08 2.25 9.28
C LEU A 9 2.82 1.03 8.39
N MET A 10 3.79 0.60 7.57
CA MET A 10 3.64 -0.58 6.73
C MET A 10 3.39 -1.83 7.57
N ILE A 11 4.22 -2.06 8.58
CA ILE A 11 4.11 -3.21 9.48
C ILE A 11 2.75 -3.19 10.18
N ALA A 12 2.33 -2.04 10.71
CA ALA A 12 1.02 -1.89 11.35
C ALA A 12 -0.13 -2.18 10.37
N THR A 13 -0.09 -1.63 9.16
CA THR A 13 -1.08 -1.89 8.12
C THR A 13 -1.16 -3.37 7.79
N VAL A 14 -0.02 -4.05 7.60
CA VAL A 14 0.04 -5.48 7.27
C VAL A 14 -0.56 -6.32 8.40
N ILE A 15 -0.15 -6.09 9.64
CA ILE A 15 -0.63 -6.87 10.80
C ILE A 15 -2.15 -6.70 10.94
N ILE A 16 -2.65 -5.47 10.95
CA ILE A 16 -4.08 -5.19 11.15
C ILE A 16 -4.92 -5.72 9.98
N SER A 17 -4.40 -5.59 8.75
CA SER A 17 -5.05 -6.14 7.54
C SER A 17 -5.12 -7.67 7.55
N LEU A 18 -4.09 -8.35 8.07
CA LEU A 18 -4.07 -9.82 8.19
C LEU A 18 -5.01 -10.32 9.29
N ILE A 19 -5.06 -9.65 10.44
CA ILE A 19 -6.01 -9.96 11.53
C ILE A 19 -7.45 -9.87 11.02
N SER A 20 -7.72 -8.92 10.12
CA SER A 20 -9.04 -8.73 9.55
C SER A 20 -9.53 -9.89 8.68
N VAL A 21 -8.65 -10.79 8.22
CA VAL A 21 -8.87 -11.87 7.22
C VAL A 21 -9.36 -11.35 5.86
N LYS A 22 -10.47 -10.64 5.84
CA LYS A 22 -11.04 -9.91 4.70
C LYS A 22 -10.19 -8.74 4.21
N GLY A 23 -9.31 -8.20 5.06
CA GLY A 23 -8.39 -7.10 4.73
C GLY A 23 -7.16 -7.53 3.92
N PHE A 24 -7.06 -8.82 3.56
CA PHE A 24 -5.87 -9.39 2.91
C PHE A 24 -5.36 -8.61 1.67
N PRO A 25 -6.21 -8.14 0.74
CA PRO A 25 -5.70 -7.37 -0.40
C PRO A 25 -5.03 -6.04 -0.01
N LEU A 26 -5.43 -5.43 1.12
CA LEU A 26 -4.77 -4.25 1.66
C LEU A 26 -3.39 -4.57 2.26
N ALA A 27 -3.24 -5.75 2.88
CA ALA A 27 -1.93 -6.21 3.36
C ALA A 27 -0.95 -6.38 2.19
N LEU A 28 -1.41 -7.01 1.10
CA LEU A 28 -0.61 -7.14 -0.12
C LEU A 28 -0.28 -5.79 -0.74
N GLY A 29 -1.27 -4.90 -0.85
CA GLY A 29 -1.05 -3.52 -1.31
C GLY A 29 0.02 -2.79 -0.49
N ALA A 30 -0.04 -2.92 0.84
CA ALA A 30 0.91 -2.27 1.75
C ALA A 30 2.36 -2.73 1.53
N LEU A 31 2.57 -4.00 1.20
CA LEU A 31 3.88 -4.56 0.85
C LEU A 31 4.32 -4.18 -0.58
N TYR A 32 3.36 -4.06 -1.50
CA TYR A 32 3.63 -3.74 -2.90
C TYR A 32 4.06 -2.28 -3.11
N LEU A 33 3.44 -1.34 -2.39
CA LEU A 33 3.72 0.10 -2.54
C LEU A 33 5.21 0.45 -2.41
N PRO A 34 5.94 0.01 -1.35
CA PRO A 34 7.38 0.21 -1.24
C PRO A 34 8.20 -0.39 -2.39
N LEU A 35 7.75 -1.53 -2.90
CA LEU A 35 8.42 -2.26 -3.97
C LEU A 35 8.40 -1.44 -5.27
N LEU A 36 7.26 -0.83 -5.61
CA LEU A 36 7.12 0.08 -6.75
C LEU A 36 8.20 1.17 -6.72
N PHE A 37 8.42 1.80 -5.57
CA PHE A 37 9.42 2.86 -5.45
C PHE A 37 10.86 2.36 -5.58
N LYS A 38 11.16 1.13 -5.12
CA LYS A 38 12.47 0.52 -5.36
C LYS A 38 12.71 0.23 -6.84
N ILE A 39 11.71 -0.28 -7.55
CA ILE A 39 11.78 -0.55 -9.00
C ILE A 39 12.00 0.75 -9.76
N VAL A 40 11.26 1.79 -9.41
CA VAL A 40 11.42 3.14 -9.95
C VAL A 40 12.81 3.71 -9.69
N GLN A 41 13.33 3.57 -8.46
CA GLN A 41 14.69 4.00 -8.15
C GLN A 41 15.73 3.23 -8.98
N LEU A 42 15.52 1.93 -9.18
CA LEU A 42 16.36 1.11 -10.03
C LEU A 42 16.32 1.60 -11.48
N GLN A 43 15.14 1.93 -12.02
CA GLN A 43 14.97 2.49 -13.35
C GLN A 43 15.72 3.83 -13.50
N LEU A 44 15.63 4.72 -12.52
CA LEU A 44 16.38 5.98 -12.51
C LEU A 44 17.90 5.76 -12.45
N ASN A 45 18.36 4.83 -11.60
CA ASN A 45 19.77 4.52 -11.47
C ASN A 45 20.34 3.88 -12.75
N LEU A 46 19.57 3.02 -13.42
CA LEU A 46 19.98 2.41 -14.69
C LEU A 46 19.96 3.43 -15.83
N SER A 47 19.07 4.42 -15.79
CA SER A 47 19.01 5.45 -16.82
C SER A 47 20.10 6.51 -16.69
N LYS A 48 20.70 6.68 -15.50
CA LYS A 48 21.84 7.58 -15.29
C LYS A 48 23.03 7.11 -16.13
N GLY A 49 23.35 7.86 -17.18
CA GLY A 49 24.46 7.58 -18.10
C GLY A 49 24.04 6.90 -19.42
N LEU A 50 22.76 6.57 -19.60
CA LEU A 50 22.21 6.02 -20.86
C LEU A 50 21.37 7.03 -21.64
N VAL A 51 20.78 8.03 -20.97
CA VAL A 51 19.95 9.07 -21.59
C VAL A 51 20.27 10.39 -20.92
N ASP A 52 20.59 11.42 -21.71
CA ASP A 52 20.74 12.78 -21.20
C ASP A 52 19.38 13.30 -20.71
N ASP A 53 19.33 13.66 -19.43
CA ASP A 53 18.26 14.41 -18.79
C ASP A 53 16.94 13.65 -18.49
N VAL A 54 17.03 12.56 -17.72
CA VAL A 54 15.85 12.03 -17.04
C VAL A 54 15.54 12.93 -15.84
N SER A 55 14.68 13.93 -16.05
CA SER A 55 14.24 14.84 -14.99
C SER A 55 13.59 14.05 -13.83
N ALA A 56 14.30 13.93 -12.71
CA ALA A 56 13.83 13.25 -11.49
C ALA A 56 12.46 13.78 -11.04
N HIS A 57 12.15 15.05 -11.36
CA HIS A 57 10.86 15.68 -11.09
C HIS A 57 9.68 15.04 -11.85
N THR A 58 9.84 14.73 -13.13
CA THR A 58 8.82 14.04 -13.95
C THR A 58 8.60 12.63 -13.43
N PHE A 59 9.67 11.96 -13.02
CA PHE A 59 9.60 10.62 -12.42
C PHE A 59 8.83 10.63 -11.09
N ILE A 60 9.15 11.55 -10.17
CA ILE A 60 8.44 11.70 -8.88
C ILE A 60 6.96 12.00 -9.07
N LYS A 61 6.62 12.89 -10.03
CA LYS A 61 5.22 13.23 -10.34
C LYS A 61 4.46 12.03 -10.92
N SER A 62 5.08 11.29 -11.84
CA SER A 62 4.52 10.06 -12.41
C SER A 62 4.28 8.99 -11.33
N ASN A 63 5.24 8.80 -10.42
CA ASN A 63 5.12 7.83 -9.33
C ASN A 63 4.02 8.18 -8.34
N GLN A 64 3.83 9.46 -8.03
CA GLN A 64 2.76 9.87 -7.14
C GLN A 64 1.38 9.50 -7.72
N SER A 65 1.17 9.72 -9.01
CA SER A 65 -0.06 9.31 -9.69
C SER A 65 -0.22 7.78 -9.70
N GLY A 66 0.84 7.04 -10.00
CA GLY A 66 0.81 5.57 -9.98
C GLY A 66 0.45 5.00 -8.61
N VAL A 67 0.95 5.60 -7.52
CA VAL A 67 0.61 5.20 -6.15
C VAL A 67 -0.86 5.45 -5.83
N ILE A 68 -1.40 6.61 -6.21
CA ILE A 68 -2.81 6.93 -5.99
C ILE A 68 -3.71 5.93 -6.73
N ILE A 69 -3.41 5.63 -7.99
CA ILE A 69 -4.14 4.64 -8.79
C ILE A 69 -4.08 3.26 -8.13
N SER A 70 -2.91 2.84 -7.66
CA SER A 70 -2.74 1.57 -6.95
C SER A 70 -3.55 1.51 -5.65
N VAL A 71 -3.60 2.60 -4.87
CA VAL A 71 -4.39 2.64 -3.63
C VAL A 71 -5.87 2.47 -3.92
N ILE A 72 -6.40 3.20 -4.89
CA ILE A 72 -7.81 3.10 -5.31
C ILE A 72 -8.11 1.67 -5.79
N CYS A 73 -7.22 1.09 -6.58
CA CYS A 73 -7.36 -0.28 -7.08
C CYS A 73 -7.39 -1.31 -5.93
N CYS A 74 -6.47 -1.20 -4.97
CA CYS A 74 -6.46 -2.09 -3.80
C CYS A 74 -7.74 -1.99 -2.96
N LEU A 75 -8.27 -0.77 -2.77
CA LEU A 75 -9.55 -0.57 -2.06
C LEU A 75 -10.72 -1.19 -2.84
N ALA A 76 -10.78 -0.99 -4.15
CA ALA A 76 -11.83 -1.55 -5.01
C ALA A 76 -11.79 -3.08 -5.02
N ILE A 77 -10.61 -3.68 -5.23
CA ILE A 77 -10.43 -5.14 -5.18
C ILE A 77 -10.82 -5.68 -3.81
N THR A 78 -10.47 -5.00 -2.72
CA THR A 78 -10.87 -5.42 -1.36
C THR A 78 -12.39 -5.48 -1.23
N GLY A 79 -13.10 -4.45 -1.70
CA GLY A 79 -14.57 -4.43 -1.69
C GLY A 79 -15.19 -5.55 -2.52
N ILE A 80 -14.70 -5.76 -3.74
CA ILE A 80 -15.16 -6.83 -4.62
C ILE A 80 -14.91 -8.20 -3.97
N LEU A 81 -13.72 -8.43 -3.43
CA LEU A 81 -13.34 -9.71 -2.85
C LEU A 81 -14.16 -10.04 -1.60
N ILE A 82 -14.47 -9.03 -0.77
CA ILE A 82 -15.37 -9.19 0.38
C ILE A 82 -16.74 -9.67 -0.07
N TYR A 83 -17.28 -9.05 -1.13
CA TYR A 83 -18.58 -9.42 -1.67
C TYR A 83 -18.57 -10.83 -2.27
N THR A 84 -17.60 -11.12 -3.14
CA THR A 84 -17.48 -12.41 -3.82
C THR A 84 -17.22 -13.58 -2.86
N LEU A 85 -16.43 -13.36 -1.81
CA LEU A 85 -16.10 -14.42 -0.84
C LEU A 85 -17.02 -14.43 0.39
N ASN A 86 -18.14 -13.72 0.37
CA ASN A 86 -19.02 -13.60 1.54
C ASN A 86 -19.50 -14.97 2.06
N ASP A 87 -19.88 -15.88 1.16
CA ASP A 87 -20.29 -17.26 1.50
C ASP A 87 -19.13 -18.12 2.00
N PHE A 88 -17.90 -17.83 1.58
CA PHE A 88 -16.72 -18.48 2.14
C PHE A 88 -16.49 -17.99 3.58
N TYR A 89 -16.56 -16.68 3.80
CA TYR A 89 -16.35 -16.09 5.13
C TYR A 89 -17.43 -16.50 6.14
N SER A 90 -18.68 -16.69 5.71
CA SER A 90 -19.79 -17.11 6.58
C SER A 90 -19.67 -18.56 7.05
N ARG A 91 -18.88 -19.39 6.36
CA ARG A 91 -18.60 -20.80 6.72
C ARG A 91 -17.40 -20.96 7.65
N LEU A 92 -16.63 -19.90 7.90
CA LEU A 92 -15.49 -19.95 8.81
C LEU A 92 -15.99 -19.96 10.27
N THR A 93 -15.54 -20.95 11.04
CA THR A 93 -15.91 -21.13 12.45
C THR A 93 -14.68 -21.04 13.37
N GLY A 94 -14.90 -21.07 14.69
CA GLY A 94 -13.84 -20.97 15.68
C GLY A 94 -13.11 -19.61 15.64
N ILE A 95 -11.78 -19.64 15.74
CA ILE A 95 -10.93 -18.43 15.75
C ILE A 95 -11.10 -17.63 14.45
N LEU A 96 -11.15 -18.28 13.29
CA LEU A 96 -11.32 -17.59 12.00
C LEU A 96 -12.71 -16.93 11.89
N GLY A 97 -13.75 -17.59 12.41
CA GLY A 97 -15.10 -17.00 12.47
C GLY A 97 -15.15 -15.75 13.35
N PHE A 98 -14.46 -15.76 14.50
CA PHE A 98 -14.33 -14.58 15.36
C PHE A 98 -13.58 -13.43 14.65
N LEU A 99 -12.48 -13.72 13.95
CA LEU A 99 -11.74 -12.72 13.16
C LEU A 99 -12.60 -12.11 12.05
N VAL A 100 -13.47 -12.91 11.42
CA VAL A 100 -14.43 -12.43 10.41
C VAL A 100 -15.47 -11.48 11.02
N GLN A 101 -15.93 -11.72 12.25
CA GLN A 101 -16.89 -10.84 12.93
C GLN A 101 -16.31 -9.46 13.25
N ILE A 102 -15.05 -9.39 13.68
CA ILE A 102 -14.37 -8.10 13.95
C ILE A 102 -13.92 -7.39 12.66
N SER A 103 -13.93 -8.10 11.52
CA SER A 103 -13.45 -7.61 10.24
C SER A 103 -14.00 -6.26 9.77
N PRO A 104 -15.29 -5.88 9.99
CA PRO A 104 -15.80 -4.59 9.54
C PRO A 104 -15.02 -3.42 10.13
N ILE A 105 -14.68 -3.50 11.42
CA ILE A 105 -13.93 -2.46 12.12
C ILE A 105 -12.47 -2.47 11.68
N THR A 106 -11.85 -3.65 11.62
CA THR A 106 -10.44 -3.78 11.26
C THR A 106 -10.17 -3.45 9.80
N ILE A 107 -11.11 -3.65 8.87
CA ILE A 107 -11.01 -3.20 7.46
C ILE A 107 -10.94 -1.68 7.40
N VAL A 108 -11.81 -0.97 8.12
CA VAL A 108 -11.83 0.49 8.11
C VAL A 108 -10.51 1.04 8.64
N ILE A 109 -10.01 0.49 9.75
CA ILE A 109 -8.71 0.87 10.31
C ILE A 109 -7.58 0.56 9.30
N SER A 110 -7.61 -0.62 8.68
CA SER A 110 -6.64 -1.02 7.66
C SER A 110 -6.63 -0.08 6.45
N ALA A 111 -7.81 0.34 5.97
CA ALA A 111 -7.94 1.26 4.85
C ALA A 111 -7.34 2.64 5.17
N ILE A 112 -7.63 3.17 6.38
CA ILE A 112 -7.06 4.43 6.85
C ILE A 112 -5.53 4.33 6.94
N LEU A 113 -5.02 3.27 7.58
CA LEU A 113 -3.58 3.04 7.72
C LEU A 113 -2.90 2.86 6.36
N PHE A 114 -3.56 2.20 5.41
CA PHE A 114 -3.06 2.03 4.06
C PHE A 114 -2.96 3.35 3.28
N ILE A 115 -3.96 4.24 3.40
CA ILE A 115 -3.90 5.59 2.82
C ILE A 115 -2.78 6.41 3.47
N LEU A 116 -2.66 6.38 4.80
CA LEU A 116 -1.58 7.06 5.51
C LEU A 116 -0.21 6.54 5.12
N LEU A 117 -0.07 5.22 4.92
CA LEU A 117 1.14 4.59 4.41
C LEU A 117 1.49 5.11 3.01
N ALA A 118 0.52 5.15 2.10
CA ALA A 118 0.75 5.66 0.75
C ALA A 118 1.27 7.11 0.77
N ILE A 119 0.66 7.97 1.59
CA ILE A 119 1.10 9.36 1.78
C ILE A 119 2.52 9.40 2.39
N ALA A 120 2.78 8.57 3.42
CA ALA A 120 4.09 8.51 4.08
C ALA A 120 5.19 8.10 3.11
N ILE A 121 4.95 7.11 2.25
CA ILE A 121 5.93 6.66 1.26
C ILE A 121 6.15 7.73 0.20
N VAL A 122 5.11 8.38 -0.33
CA VAL A 122 5.26 9.49 -1.27
C VAL A 122 6.08 10.63 -0.66
N GLN A 123 5.83 10.98 0.62
CA GLN A 123 6.64 11.97 1.33
C GLN A 123 8.10 11.53 1.47
N ALA A 124 8.35 10.28 1.88
CA ALA A 124 9.70 9.74 2.05
C ALA A 124 10.49 9.80 0.73
N THR A 125 9.85 9.42 -0.37
CA THR A 125 10.42 9.49 -1.72
C THR A 125 10.73 10.93 -2.11
N LYS A 126 9.78 11.85 -1.94
CA LYS A 126 10.01 13.28 -2.23
C LYS A 126 11.20 13.83 -1.45
N THR A 127 11.31 13.54 -0.17
CA THR A 127 12.45 14.00 0.65
C THR A 127 13.78 13.41 0.16
N LYS A 128 13.81 12.14 -0.23
CA LYS A 128 15.02 11.46 -0.74
C LYS A 128 15.55 12.11 -2.02
N TYR A 129 14.67 12.53 -2.93
CA TYR A 129 15.07 13.13 -4.21
C TYR A 129 15.09 14.67 -4.20
N LYS A 130 14.67 15.33 -3.11
CA LYS A 130 14.81 16.79 -2.96
C LYS A 130 16.25 17.23 -2.66
N HIS A 131 17.10 16.28 -2.26
CA HIS A 131 18.52 16.47 -1.92
C HIS A 131 19.50 15.76 -2.88
N SER A 132 19.01 15.22 -4.01
CA SER A 132 19.84 14.61 -5.06
C SER A 132 19.79 15.44 -6.32
#